data_AF-A0A7U3UV92-F1
#
_entry.id   AF-A0A7U3UV92-F1
#
_cell.length_a   1.000
_cell.length_b   1.000
_cell.length_c   1.000
_cell.angle_alpha   90.00
_cell.angle_beta   90.00
_cell.angle_gamma   90.00
#
_symmetry.space_group_name_H-M   'P 1'
#
loop_
_entity.id
_entity.type
_entity.pdbx_description
1 polymer ?
#
loop_
_entity_poly.entity_id
_entity_poly.type
_entity_poly.pdbx_seq_one_letter_code
_entity_poly.pdbx_strand_id
1 'polypeptide(L)'
;MIPKVQLPGARTMITLEVRRRVFLSPGFASVTLGGPGVRDLAVAGGDQAVRLFFPREGQSALRMPTASSEAWMAQVLLMPRSVRRHLVNDRGVPKRDISFFGYWRLGRSAPG
;
A
#
# COMPACT_ATOMS: atom_id res chain seq x y z
N MET A 1 -20.73 19.51 -3.39
CA MET A 1 -20.31 18.68 -4.54
C MET A 1 -19.47 17.54 -3.99
N ILE A 2 -19.93 16.29 -4.06
CA ILE A 2 -19.16 15.13 -3.59
C ILE A 2 -18.01 14.91 -4.59
N PRO A 3 -16.74 14.80 -4.15
CA PRO A 3 -15.64 14.50 -5.06
C PRO A 3 -15.95 13.18 -5.77
N LYS A 4 -15.97 13.19 -7.10
CA LYS A 4 -16.13 11.94 -7.87
C LYS A 4 -14.87 11.12 -7.66
N VAL A 5 -15.03 9.95 -7.01
CA VAL A 5 -13.97 8.93 -6.97
C VAL A 5 -13.62 8.57 -8.40
N GLN A 6 -12.38 8.84 -8.81
CA GLN A 6 -11.88 8.46 -10.12
C GLN A 6 -11.26 7.07 -10.03
N LEU A 7 -11.90 6.10 -10.67
CA LEU A 7 -11.32 4.77 -10.80
C LEU A 7 -10.15 4.83 -11.81
N PRO A 8 -9.03 4.13 -11.53
CA PRO A 8 -7.94 4.05 -12.49
C PRO A 8 -8.39 3.29 -13.75
N GLY A 9 -8.05 3.82 -14.93
CA GLY A 9 -8.38 3.19 -16.23
C GLY A 9 -7.66 1.86 -16.48
N ALA A 10 -6.56 1.62 -15.78
CA ALA A 10 -5.88 0.34 -15.70
C ALA A 10 -5.28 0.17 -14.30
N ARG A 11 -5.25 -1.06 -13.78
CA ARG A 11 -4.63 -1.37 -12.49
C ARG A 11 -3.40 -2.23 -12.71
N THR A 12 -2.25 -1.57 -12.62
CA THR A 12 -0.96 -2.27 -12.65
C THR A 12 -0.48 -2.47 -11.24
N MET A 13 -0.04 -3.69 -10.95
CA MET A 13 0.68 -3.94 -9.72
C MET A 13 2.14 -3.58 -9.93
N ILE A 14 2.63 -2.64 -9.13
CA ILE A 14 3.98 -2.12 -9.23
C ILE A 14 4.78 -2.57 -8.00
N THR A 15 6.04 -2.93 -8.21
CA THR A 15 6.98 -3.19 -7.12
C THR A 15 7.78 -1.92 -6.87
N LEU A 16 7.77 -1.46 -5.61
CA LEU A 16 8.53 -0.30 -5.16
C LEU A 16 9.53 -0.73 -4.09
N GLU A 17 10.61 0.04 -4.00
CA GLU A 17 11.65 -0.15 -3.02
C GLU A 17 11.53 0.91 -1.93
N VAL A 18 11.77 0.51 -0.67
CA VAL A 18 11.93 1.48 0.42
C VAL A 18 13.29 2.16 0.25
N ARG A 19 13.30 3.42 -0.15
CA ARG A 19 14.53 4.24 -0.29
C ARG A 19 14.93 4.92 1.02
N ARG A 20 13.95 5.26 1.85
CA ARG A 20 14.19 5.89 3.16
C ARG A 20 13.07 5.54 4.13
N ARG A 21 13.41 5.42 5.40
CA ARG A 21 12.48 5.34 6.53
C ARG A 21 12.94 6.31 7.62
N VAL A 22 12.03 7.13 8.13
CA VAL A 22 12.27 8.05 9.25
C VAL A 22 11.15 7.87 10.25
N PHE A 23 11.49 7.56 11.51
CA PHE A 23 10.52 7.65 12.60
C PHE A 23 10.43 9.12 13.04
N LEU A 24 9.23 9.68 12.92
CA LEU A 24 8.93 11.04 13.39
C LEU A 24 8.43 11.01 14.84
N SER A 25 7.94 9.86 15.29
CA SER A 25 7.63 9.55 16.68
C SER A 25 7.76 8.04 16.92
N PRO A 26 7.64 7.53 18.16
CA PRO A 26 7.65 6.09 18.42
C PRO A 26 6.59 5.29 17.63
N GLY A 27 5.46 5.93 17.29
CA GLY A 27 4.33 5.29 16.58
C GLY A 27 4.14 5.76 15.13
N PHE A 28 4.93 6.71 14.64
CA PHE A 28 4.74 7.31 13.32
C PHE A 28 6.04 7.34 12.53
N ALA A 29 6.00 6.77 11.32
CA ALA A 29 7.15 6.75 10.43
C ALA A 29 6.78 7.23 9.03
N SER A 30 7.63 8.08 8.47
CA SER A 30 7.64 8.44 7.05
C SER A 30 8.46 7.42 6.28
N VAL A 31 7.91 6.89 5.19
CA VAL A 31 8.57 5.93 4.30
C VAL A 31 8.61 6.52 2.90
N THR A 32 9.81 6.67 2.33
CA THR A 32 10.00 7.08 0.94
C THR A 32 10.12 5.83 0.06
N LEU A 33 9.21 5.70 -0.90
CA LEU A 33 9.20 4.62 -1.88
C LEU A 33 9.81 5.11 -3.21
N GLY A 34 10.59 4.27 -3.86
CA GLY A 34 11.25 4.56 -5.13
C GLY A 34 11.53 3.29 -5.94
N GLY A 35 12.51 3.38 -6.85
CA GLY A 35 12.91 2.27 -7.72
C GLY A 35 12.30 2.37 -9.13
N PRO A 36 12.64 1.44 -10.05
CA PRO A 36 12.21 1.51 -11.45
C PRO A 36 10.69 1.49 -11.64
N GLY A 37 9.97 0.74 -10.79
CA GLY A 37 8.51 0.59 -10.85
C GLY A 37 7.72 1.87 -10.57
N VAL A 38 8.38 2.96 -10.12
CA VAL A 38 7.74 4.28 -10.03
C VAL A 38 7.25 4.78 -11.38
N ARG A 39 7.91 4.37 -12.48
CA ARG A 39 7.52 4.76 -13.85
C ARG A 39 6.12 4.28 -14.22
N ASP A 40 5.66 3.21 -13.59
CA ASP A 40 4.35 2.60 -13.85
C ASP A 40 3.26 3.11 -12.88
N LEU A 41 3.63 4.02 -11.96
CA LEU A 41 2.66 4.66 -11.05
C LEU A 41 1.88 5.75 -11.80
N ALA A 42 0.66 5.43 -12.20
CA ALA A 42 -0.27 6.40 -12.80
C ALA A 42 -0.88 7.31 -11.74
N VAL A 43 -0.46 8.57 -11.69
CA VAL A 43 -1.00 9.59 -10.77
C VAL A 43 -2.33 10.12 -11.31
N ALA A 44 -3.39 9.95 -10.54
CA ALA A 44 -4.73 10.44 -10.84
C ALA A 44 -5.25 11.29 -9.67
N GLY A 45 -5.16 12.61 -9.80
CA GLY A 45 -5.72 13.56 -8.83
C GLY A 45 -4.73 14.02 -7.74
N GLY A 46 -5.31 14.57 -6.66
CA GLY A 46 -4.57 15.15 -5.53
C GLY A 46 -4.12 14.12 -4.49
N ASP A 47 -4.75 12.96 -4.45
CA ASP A 47 -4.47 11.83 -3.57
C ASP A 47 -4.87 10.50 -4.27
N GLN A 48 -4.23 9.40 -3.90
CA GLN A 48 -4.68 8.06 -4.30
C GLN A 48 -4.52 7.07 -3.15
N ALA A 49 -5.47 6.16 -3.03
CA ALA A 49 -5.37 5.03 -2.13
C ALA A 49 -4.48 3.95 -2.73
N VAL A 50 -3.54 3.44 -1.92
CA VAL A 50 -2.73 2.26 -2.26
C VAL A 50 -2.99 1.16 -1.25
N ARG A 51 -2.77 -0.09 -1.67
CA ARG A 51 -2.76 -1.24 -0.76
C ARG A 51 -1.36 -1.81 -0.69
N LEU A 52 -0.80 -1.83 0.51
CA LEU A 52 0.53 -2.36 0.77
C LEU A 52 0.45 -3.85 1.11
N PHE A 53 1.39 -4.60 0.56
CA PHE A 53 1.62 -6.02 0.88
C PHE A 53 3.00 -6.13 1.51
N PHE A 54 3.09 -6.90 2.61
CA PHE A 54 4.33 -7.10 3.35
C PHE A 54 4.75 -8.58 3.23
N PRO A 55 6.04 -8.86 3.04
CA PRO A 55 6.52 -10.24 3.06
C PRO A 55 6.37 -10.82 4.46
N ARG A 56 6.04 -12.11 4.53
CA ARG A 56 5.98 -12.86 5.78
C ARG A 56 7.35 -13.41 6.15
N GLU A 57 7.53 -13.80 7.41
CA GLU A 57 8.72 -14.53 7.83
C GLU A 57 8.93 -15.78 6.96
N GLY A 58 10.17 -15.99 6.49
CA GLY A 58 10.51 -17.06 5.55
C GLY A 58 10.12 -16.82 4.08
N GLN A 59 9.47 -15.69 3.74
CA GLN A 59 9.22 -15.33 2.34
C GLN A 59 10.37 -14.51 1.76
N SER A 60 10.98 -15.01 0.68
CA SER A 60 11.97 -14.27 -0.12
C SER A 60 11.34 -13.28 -1.11
N ALA A 61 10.03 -13.38 -1.36
CA ALA A 61 9.30 -12.51 -2.27
C ALA A 61 7.86 -12.26 -1.79
N LEU A 62 7.28 -11.12 -2.20
CA LEU A 62 5.88 -10.80 -1.96
C LEU A 62 4.97 -11.79 -2.71
N ARG A 63 4.07 -12.45 -1.97
CA ARG A 63 2.93 -13.14 -2.61
C ARG A 63 1.88 -12.11 -3.01
N MET A 64 1.98 -11.71 -4.26
CA MET A 64 1.11 -10.71 -4.85
C MET A 64 -0.12 -11.33 -5.53
N PRO A 65 -1.27 -10.63 -5.60
CA PRO A 65 -2.38 -11.05 -6.46
C PRO A 65 -1.95 -11.11 -7.92
N THR A 66 -2.21 -12.20 -8.62
CA THR A 66 -1.81 -12.38 -10.02
C THR A 66 -2.76 -11.71 -11.01
N ALA A 67 -3.94 -11.28 -10.58
CA ALA A 67 -4.89 -10.57 -11.45
C ALA A 67 -4.54 -9.08 -11.57
N SER A 68 -4.60 -8.54 -12.79
CA SER A 68 -4.35 -7.12 -13.13
C SER A 68 -5.64 -6.29 -13.33
N SER A 69 -6.80 -6.83 -12.96
CA SER A 69 -8.12 -6.16 -13.00
C SER A 69 -8.76 -6.12 -11.60
N GLU A 70 -10.00 -5.63 -11.45
CA GLU A 70 -10.76 -5.73 -10.18
C GLU A 70 -10.72 -7.13 -9.53
N ALA A 71 -10.51 -8.18 -10.33
CA ALA A 71 -10.34 -9.55 -9.87
C ALA A 71 -9.19 -9.73 -8.86
N TRP A 72 -8.21 -8.82 -8.79
CA TRP A 72 -7.17 -8.82 -7.76
C TRP A 72 -7.78 -8.75 -6.36
N MET A 73 -8.87 -7.98 -6.19
CA MET A 73 -9.56 -7.85 -4.91
C MET A 73 -10.26 -9.16 -4.55
N ALA A 74 -10.94 -9.79 -5.51
CA ALA A 74 -11.58 -11.08 -5.32
C ALA A 74 -10.54 -12.14 -4.92
N GLN A 75 -9.40 -12.19 -5.61
CA GLN A 75 -8.29 -13.08 -5.27
C GLN A 75 -7.78 -12.85 -3.85
N VAL A 76 -7.58 -11.59 -3.44
CA VAL A 76 -7.21 -11.24 -2.07
C VAL A 76 -8.27 -11.72 -1.09
N LEU A 77 -9.56 -11.45 -1.34
CA LEU A 77 -10.66 -11.82 -0.44
C LEU A 77 -10.80 -13.33 -0.24
N LEU A 78 -10.50 -14.12 -1.28
CA LEU A 78 -10.44 -15.58 -1.23
C LEU A 78 -9.23 -16.11 -0.45
N MET A 79 -8.19 -15.30 -0.24
CA MET A 79 -7.08 -15.69 0.63
C MET A 79 -7.55 -15.85 2.09
N PRO A 80 -7.03 -16.87 2.82
CA PRO A 80 -7.30 -17.04 4.24
C PRO A 80 -7.04 -15.75 5.04
N ARG A 81 -7.84 -15.51 6.08
CA ARG A 81 -7.68 -14.32 6.96
C ARG A 81 -6.31 -14.31 7.65
N SER A 82 -5.75 -15.49 7.91
CA SER A 82 -4.37 -15.69 8.39
C SER A 82 -3.36 -14.98 7.46
N VAL A 83 -3.58 -15.08 6.15
CA VAL A 83 -2.72 -14.52 5.09
C VAL A 83 -2.98 -13.02 4.83
N ARG A 84 -4.21 -12.54 5.00
CA ARG A 84 -4.55 -11.14 4.69
C ARG A 84 -4.20 -10.10 5.76
N ARG A 85 -4.10 -10.50 7.03
CA ARG A 85 -4.02 -9.56 8.17
C ARG A 85 -2.65 -9.59 8.84
N HIS A 86 -1.63 -9.14 8.12
CA HIS A 86 -0.26 -9.16 8.61
C HIS A 86 -0.09 -8.44 9.96
N LEU A 87 -0.56 -7.18 10.06
CA LEU A 87 -0.41 -6.39 11.28
C LEU A 87 -1.07 -7.02 12.51
N VAL A 88 -2.23 -7.65 12.32
CA VAL A 88 -2.99 -8.27 13.43
C VAL A 88 -2.40 -9.63 13.79
N ASN A 89 -2.23 -10.51 12.80
CA ASN A 89 -1.89 -11.92 13.06
C ASN A 89 -0.40 -12.12 13.33
N ASP A 90 0.46 -11.42 12.59
CA ASP A 90 1.90 -11.65 12.62
C ASP A 90 2.65 -10.61 13.47
N ARG A 91 2.04 -9.44 13.72
CA ARG A 91 2.64 -8.34 14.51
C ARG A 91 1.86 -7.98 15.78
N GLY A 92 0.74 -8.66 16.05
CA GLY A 92 -0.04 -8.48 17.28
C GLY A 92 -0.71 -7.11 17.43
N VAL A 93 -0.80 -6.31 16.37
CA VAL A 93 -1.41 -4.97 16.43
C VAL A 93 -2.93 -5.11 16.56
N PRO A 94 -3.56 -4.55 17.61
CA PRO A 94 -5.01 -4.62 17.76
C PRO A 94 -5.70 -3.93 16.57
N LYS A 95 -6.74 -4.55 16.01
CA LYS A 95 -7.43 -4.02 14.81
C LYS A 95 -7.92 -2.58 14.99
N ARG A 96 -8.37 -2.21 16.18
CA ARG A 96 -8.85 -0.86 16.52
C ARG A 96 -7.76 0.22 16.43
N ASP A 97 -6.50 -0.19 16.52
CA ASP A 97 -5.33 0.69 16.48
C ASP A 97 -4.76 0.80 15.05
N ILE A 98 -5.44 0.23 14.05
CA ILE A 98 -5.03 0.26 12.64
C ILE A 98 -5.96 1.18 11.88
N SER A 99 -5.41 2.30 11.39
CA SER A 99 -6.08 3.18 10.43
C SER A 99 -5.12 3.49 9.28
N PHE A 100 -5.64 3.52 8.05
CA PHE A 100 -4.86 3.87 6.86
C PHE A 100 -5.34 5.24 6.36
N PHE A 101 -4.46 6.24 6.44
CA PHE A 101 -4.69 7.57 5.89
C PHE A 101 -3.58 7.86 4.88
N GLY A 102 -3.97 8.19 3.64
CA GLY A 102 -3.04 8.53 2.58
C GLY A 102 -3.15 10.00 2.24
N TYR A 103 -2.24 10.83 2.74
CA TYR A 103 -2.06 12.20 2.26
C TYR A 103 -0.74 12.27 1.52
N TRP A 104 -0.79 12.43 0.21
CA TRP A 104 0.40 12.63 -0.60
C TRP A 104 0.11 13.58 -1.75
N ARG A 105 1.13 14.25 -2.26
CA ARG A 105 1.04 15.12 -3.42
C ARG A 105 2.25 14.87 -4.30
N LEU A 106 2.05 14.67 -5.59
CA LEU A 106 3.16 14.43 -6.52
C LEU A 106 4.18 15.58 -6.43
N GLY A 107 5.47 15.24 -6.25
CA GLY A 107 6.56 16.21 -6.17
C GLY A 107 6.71 16.96 -4.84
N ARG A 108 5.89 16.66 -3.82
CA ARG A 108 6.08 17.19 -2.46
C ARG A 108 6.00 16.05 -1.44
N SER A 109 7.05 15.87 -0.64
CA SER A 109 6.92 15.13 0.62
C SER A 109 6.01 15.92 1.56
N ALA A 110 5.21 15.23 2.38
CA ALA A 110 4.56 15.88 3.52
C ALA A 110 5.63 16.61 4.35
N PRO A 111 5.34 17.80 4.92
CA PRO A 111 6.27 18.43 5.84
C PRO A 111 6.55 17.46 6.99
N GLY A 112 7.84 17.27 7.29
CA GLY A 112 8.26 16.59 8.51
C GLY A 112 8.03 17.46 9.73
#